data_AF-A0A815QHY5-F1
#
_entry.id   AF-A0A815QHY5-F1
#
_cell.length_a   1.000
_cell.length_b   1.000
_cell.length_c   1.000
_cell.angle_alpha   90.00
_cell.angle_beta   90.00
_cell.angle_gamma   90.00
#
_symmetry.space_group_name_H-M   'P 1'
#
loop_
_entity.id
_entity.type
_entity.pdbx_description
1 polymer ?
#
loop_
_entity_poly.entity_id
_entity_poly.type
_entity_poly.pdbx_seq_one_letter_code
_entity_poly.pdbx_strand_id
1 'polypeptide(L)'
;MKDEAANVFLEISPHSVLATSIRECYELTNQQQQSPLILLTLKRKENEQITLLPSLAQLTTSSHVWQQYFHTRQILPMKNHEEYFDNFPLYKFHLSPCWYESKDLSIQHLASRIPTHPSLGIRQLNDQTNHKIQDAILFPAVAYLELATAACHQLLSSKDDE
;
A
#
# COMPACT_ATOMS: atom_id res chain seq x y z
N MET A 1 -18.13 32.20 -18.30
CA MET A 1 -17.68 31.52 -17.06
C MET A 1 -18.86 31.52 -16.12
N LYS A 2 -19.34 30.35 -15.69
CA LYS A 2 -20.22 30.33 -14.51
C LYS A 2 -19.36 30.76 -13.33
N ASP A 3 -19.82 31.74 -12.56
CA ASP A 3 -19.22 32.06 -11.27
C ASP A 3 -19.50 30.88 -10.35
N GLU A 4 -18.58 29.90 -10.35
CA GLU A 4 -18.62 28.82 -9.38
C GLU A 4 -18.35 29.43 -8.00
N ALA A 5 -19.21 29.12 -7.03
CA ALA A 5 -19.04 29.58 -5.67
C ALA A 5 -17.71 29.05 -5.12
N ALA A 6 -16.78 29.96 -4.82
CA ALA A 6 -15.50 29.61 -4.25
C ALA A 6 -15.66 29.28 -2.76
N ASN A 7 -15.27 28.06 -2.37
CA ASN A 7 -15.38 27.57 -1.00
C ASN A 7 -14.02 27.50 -0.27
N VAL A 8 -12.93 27.85 -0.97
CA VAL A 8 -11.56 27.82 -0.46
C VAL A 8 -10.92 29.19 -0.66
N PHE A 9 -10.36 29.75 0.41
CA PHE A 9 -9.72 31.07 0.41
C PHE A 9 -8.29 30.94 0.93
N LEU A 10 -7.34 31.57 0.25
CA LEU A 10 -5.94 31.67 0.69
C LEU A 10 -5.63 33.12 1.02
N GLU A 11 -5.40 33.41 2.30
CA GLU A 11 -4.99 34.74 2.75
C GLU A 11 -3.47 34.86 2.68
N ILE A 12 -3.00 35.71 1.75
CA ILE A 12 -1.58 36.03 1.55
C ILE A 12 -1.27 37.35 2.26
N SER A 13 -0.83 37.24 3.51
CA SER A 13 -0.53 38.41 4.36
C SER A 13 0.53 38.04 5.41
N PRO A 14 1.25 39.03 6.00
CA PRO A 14 2.20 38.78 7.09
C PRO A 14 1.51 38.33 8.40
N HIS A 15 0.19 38.52 8.48
CA HIS A 15 -0.65 38.03 9.56
C HIS A 15 -2.10 37.94 9.09
N SER A 16 -2.79 36.87 9.48
CA SER A 16 -4.23 36.68 9.28
C SER A 16 -5.09 37.79 9.89
N VAL A 17 -5.51 38.76 9.07
CA VAL A 17 -6.43 39.84 9.45
C VAL A 17 -7.79 39.64 8.77
N LEU A 18 -7.80 39.08 7.56
CA LEU A 18 -9.01 38.97 6.74
C LEU A 18 -9.82 37.71 7.04
N ALA A 19 -9.21 36.70 7.67
CA ALA A 19 -9.87 35.43 7.97
C ALA A 19 -11.24 35.56 8.65
N THR A 20 -11.41 36.51 9.57
CA THR A 20 -12.70 36.74 10.24
C THR A 20 -13.72 37.34 9.30
N SER A 21 -13.35 38.40 8.58
CA SER A 21 -14.24 39.06 7.61
C SER A 21 -14.64 38.14 6.47
N ILE A 22 -13.74 37.26 6.01
CA ILE A 22 -14.06 36.26 4.99
C ILE A 22 -15.14 35.30 5.50
N ARG A 23 -15.07 34.84 6.76
CA ARG A 23 -16.11 33.99 7.36
C ARG A 23 -17.45 34.69 7.41
N GLU A 24 -17.47 35.92 7.93
CA GLU A 24 -18.69 36.72 8.04
C GLU A 24 -19.35 36.94 6.67
N CYS A 25 -18.58 37.33 5.65
CA CYS A 25 -19.10 37.51 4.30
C CYS A 25 -19.60 36.20 3.68
N TYR A 26 -18.92 35.09 3.95
CA TYR A 26 -19.30 33.78 3.42
C TYR A 26 -20.60 33.28 4.04
N GLU A 27 -20.77 33.43 5.36
CA GLU A 27 -22.00 33.06 6.09
C GLU A 27 -23.21 33.88 5.60
N LEU A 28 -23.01 35.14 5.24
CA LEU A 28 -24.08 35.98 4.68
C LEU A 28 -24.47 35.56 3.26
N THR A 29 -23.52 35.06 2.47
CA THR A 29 -23.72 34.75 1.05
C THR A 29 -24.21 33.30 0.84
N ASN A 30 -23.75 32.37 1.67
CA ASN A 30 -24.08 30.95 1.58
C ASN A 30 -25.06 30.54 2.70
N GLN A 31 -26.30 30.23 2.31
CA GLN A 31 -27.32 29.68 3.22
C GLN A 31 -27.09 28.19 3.56
N GLN A 32 -26.15 27.54 2.87
CA GLN A 32 -25.77 26.16 3.14
C GLN A 32 -24.82 26.14 4.35
N GLN A 33 -25.08 25.28 5.33
CA GLN A 33 -24.35 25.15 6.62
C GLN A 33 -22.89 24.63 6.47
N GLN A 34 -22.20 24.94 5.39
CA GLN A 34 -20.81 24.56 5.17
C GLN A 34 -19.90 25.71 5.56
N SER A 35 -18.89 25.44 6.38
CA SER A 35 -17.85 26.42 6.71
C SER A 35 -16.86 26.55 5.55
N PRO A 36 -16.40 27.78 5.22
CA PRO A 36 -15.38 27.96 4.20
C PRO A 36 -14.02 27.45 4.69
N LEU A 37 -13.23 26.86 3.79
CA LEU A 37 -11.85 26.53 4.08
C LEU A 37 -10.98 27.79 3.91
N ILE A 38 -10.44 28.31 5.01
CA ILE A 38 -9.59 29.50 4.99
C ILE A 38 -8.17 29.10 5.37
N LEU A 39 -7.25 29.29 4.43
CA LEU A 39 -5.84 28.97 4.56
C LEU A 39 -5.03 30.24 4.76
N LEU A 40 -4.06 30.19 5.68
CA LEU A 40 -3.27 31.35 6.06
C LEU A 40 -1.82 31.12 5.65
N THR A 41 -1.18 32.12 5.04
CA THR A 41 0.25 32.01 4.72
C THR A 41 1.14 32.22 5.94
N LEU A 42 0.81 33.21 6.79
CA LEU A 42 1.63 33.60 7.94
C LEU A 42 0.76 34.05 9.11
N LYS A 43 1.29 33.91 10.32
CA LYS A 43 0.64 34.37 11.55
C LYS A 43 1.65 35.05 12.47
N ARG A 44 1.21 36.14 13.09
CA ARG A 44 2.05 36.97 13.96
C ARG A 44 2.57 36.15 15.14
N LYS A 45 3.87 36.27 15.42
CA LYS A 45 4.57 35.56 16.51
C LYS A 45 4.52 34.02 16.38
N GLU A 46 4.22 33.50 15.19
CA GLU A 46 4.32 32.08 14.89
C GLU A 46 5.46 31.81 13.92
N ASN A 47 5.96 30.57 13.92
CA ASN A 47 6.97 30.16 12.97
C ASN A 47 6.34 29.99 11.58
N GLU A 48 6.97 30.60 10.58
CA GLU A 48 6.47 30.61 9.19
C GLU A 48 6.26 29.20 8.65
N GLN A 49 7.18 28.26 8.91
CA GLN A 49 7.07 26.88 8.43
C GLN A 49 5.90 26.16 9.08
N ILE A 50 5.66 26.41 10.37
CA ILE A 50 4.56 25.81 11.12
C ILE A 50 3.20 26.31 10.62
N THR A 51 3.11 27.56 10.16
CA THR A 51 1.86 28.10 9.60
C THR A 51 1.68 27.71 8.12
N LEU A 52 2.75 27.75 7.33
CA LEU A 52 2.70 27.58 5.87
C LEU A 52 2.60 26.12 5.44
N LEU A 53 3.35 25.21 6.07
CA LEU A 53 3.35 23.79 5.68
C LEU A 53 1.95 23.13 5.81
N PRO A 54 1.17 23.37 6.87
CA PRO A 54 -0.19 22.85 6.95
C PRO A 54 -1.12 23.44 5.89
N SER A 55 -1.01 24.75 5.61
CA SER A 55 -1.80 25.40 4.55
C SER A 55 -1.47 24.81 3.17
N LEU A 56 -0.20 24.53 2.90
CA LEU A 56 0.20 23.79 1.70
C LEU A 56 -0.35 22.36 1.70
N ALA A 57 -0.23 21.62 2.81
CA ALA A 57 -0.74 20.26 2.91
C ALA A 57 -2.27 20.18 2.64
N GLN A 58 -3.02 21.21 3.05
CA GLN A 58 -4.45 21.31 2.77
C GLN A 58 -4.72 21.62 1.29
N LEU A 59 -3.93 22.48 0.64
CA LEU A 59 -4.02 22.71 -0.81
C LEU A 59 -3.70 21.45 -1.62
N THR A 60 -2.69 20.70 -1.19
CA THR A 60 -2.17 19.53 -1.89
C THR A 60 -3.08 18.31 -1.82
N THR A 61 -4.14 18.37 -1.01
CA THR A 61 -5.21 17.36 -1.02
C THR A 61 -6.03 17.43 -2.31
N SER A 62 -5.98 18.56 -3.04
CA SER A 62 -6.60 18.70 -4.35
C SER A 62 -5.67 18.25 -5.49
N SER A 63 -6.13 17.30 -6.29
CA SER A 63 -5.36 16.75 -7.42
C SER A 63 -5.01 17.80 -8.49
N HIS A 64 -5.87 18.80 -8.67
CA HIS A 64 -5.70 19.85 -9.68
C HIS A 64 -4.53 20.80 -9.37
N VAL A 65 -4.29 21.12 -8.09
CA VAL A 65 -3.19 21.99 -7.68
C VAL A 65 -1.83 21.38 -8.03
N TRP A 66 -1.68 20.07 -7.85
CA TRP A 66 -0.45 19.37 -8.25
C TRP A 66 -0.25 19.34 -9.76
N GLN A 67 -1.31 19.07 -10.53
CA GLN A 67 -1.24 19.08 -11.99
C GLN A 67 -0.74 20.44 -12.50
N GLN A 68 -1.29 21.54 -11.97
CA GLN A 68 -0.87 22.89 -12.33
C GLN A 68 0.56 23.20 -11.86
N TYR A 69 0.95 22.77 -10.64
CA TYR A 69 2.31 22.92 -10.12
C TYR A 69 3.36 22.22 -11.00
N PHE A 70 3.13 20.95 -11.36
CA PHE A 70 4.04 20.20 -12.22
C PHE A 70 4.07 20.74 -13.65
N HIS A 71 2.92 21.17 -14.19
CA HIS A 71 2.82 21.75 -15.53
C HIS A 71 3.58 23.08 -15.63
N THR A 72 3.41 23.98 -14.66
CA THR A 72 4.03 25.31 -14.68
C THR A 72 5.53 25.29 -14.43
N ARG A 73 6.02 24.34 -13.62
CA ARG A 73 7.45 24.30 -13.28
C ARG A 73 8.31 23.46 -14.23
N GLN A 74 7.73 22.83 -15.26
CA GLN A 74 8.44 21.90 -16.17
C GLN A 74 9.48 21.08 -15.41
N ILE A 75 9.09 20.52 -14.26
CA ILE A 75 10.02 19.78 -13.43
C ILE A 75 10.33 18.52 -14.21
N LEU A 76 11.45 18.55 -14.93
CA LEU A 76 11.96 17.39 -15.59
C LEU A 76 12.21 16.34 -14.50
N PRO A 77 11.76 15.09 -14.69
CA PRO A 77 12.13 14.01 -13.80
C PRO A 77 13.65 14.06 -13.57
N MET A 78 14.05 14.38 -12.34
CA MET A 78 15.46 14.49 -11.95
C MET A 78 16.13 13.15 -12.28
N LYS A 79 17.25 13.18 -13.01
CA LYS A 79 17.90 11.95 -13.54
C LYS A 79 18.23 10.89 -12.46
N ASN A 80 18.27 11.26 -11.19
CA ASN A 80 18.58 10.39 -10.05
C ASN A 80 17.33 10.17 -9.18
N HIS A 81 16.33 9.46 -9.70
CA HIS A 81 15.10 9.14 -8.96
C HIS A 81 15.31 8.09 -7.85
N GLU A 82 16.38 7.32 -7.90
CA GLU A 82 16.62 6.20 -6.99
C GLU A 82 16.86 6.66 -5.54
N GLU A 83 17.55 7.79 -5.34
CA GLU A 83 17.97 8.21 -4.00
C GLU A 83 16.84 8.70 -3.07
N TYR A 84 15.67 9.08 -3.62
CA TYR A 84 14.60 9.69 -2.82
C TYR A 84 13.52 8.72 -2.38
N PHE A 85 13.24 7.65 -3.15
CA PHE A 85 12.09 6.79 -2.90
C PHE A 85 12.42 5.54 -2.08
N ASP A 86 13.69 5.15 -2.00
CA ASP A 86 14.13 3.93 -1.31
C ASP A 86 13.79 3.91 0.19
N ASN A 87 13.60 5.09 0.80
CA ASN A 87 13.33 5.22 2.24
C ASN A 87 11.85 5.44 2.59
N PHE A 88 10.97 5.61 1.61
CA PHE A 88 9.54 5.78 1.90
C PHE A 88 8.84 4.43 1.98
N PRO A 89 7.95 4.23 2.97
CA PRO A 89 7.13 3.03 2.99
C PRO A 89 6.27 3.00 1.71
N LEU A 90 6.24 1.84 1.05
CA LEU A 90 5.36 1.62 -0.08
C LEU A 90 3.89 1.81 0.35
N TYR A 91 3.05 2.17 -0.63
CA TYR A 91 1.61 2.30 -0.41
C TYR A 91 1.07 1.05 0.30
N LYS A 92 0.40 1.25 1.44
CA LYS A 92 -0.18 0.16 2.20
C LYS A 92 -1.46 -0.31 1.51
N PHE A 93 -1.31 -1.32 0.66
CA PHE A 93 -2.45 -1.95 0.01
C PHE A 93 -3.44 -2.47 1.07
N HIS A 94 -4.72 -2.22 0.83
CA HIS A 94 -5.79 -2.83 1.60
C HIS A 94 -5.91 -4.30 1.16
N LEU A 95 -5.31 -5.21 1.92
CA LEU A 95 -5.23 -6.64 1.63
C LEU A 95 -6.48 -7.40 2.11
N SER A 96 -7.67 -6.83 1.94
CA SER A 96 -8.88 -7.60 2.19
C SER A 96 -8.98 -8.74 1.18
N PRO A 97 -9.45 -9.93 1.61
CA PRO A 97 -9.62 -11.04 0.70
C PRO A 97 -10.67 -10.66 -0.35
N CYS A 98 -10.22 -10.46 -1.58
CA CYS A 98 -11.05 -10.13 -2.74
C CYS A 98 -11.09 -11.27 -3.77
N TRP A 99 -10.86 -12.51 -3.31
CA TRP A 99 -10.94 -13.71 -4.14
C TRP A 99 -12.26 -14.45 -3.91
N TYR A 100 -12.93 -14.78 -5.01
CA TYR A 100 -14.03 -15.71 -5.00
C TYR A 100 -13.47 -17.12 -5.14
N GLU A 101 -13.50 -17.89 -4.05
CA GLU A 101 -13.14 -19.30 -4.08
C GLU A 101 -14.39 -20.15 -4.33
N SER A 102 -14.32 -21.07 -5.32
CA SER A 102 -15.42 -22.01 -5.54
C SER A 102 -15.45 -23.07 -4.44
N LYS A 103 -16.64 -23.58 -4.12
CA LYS A 103 -16.80 -24.66 -3.12
C LYS A 103 -15.95 -25.88 -3.50
N ASP A 104 -15.90 -26.24 -4.77
CA ASP A 104 -15.13 -27.38 -5.25
C ASP A 104 -13.62 -27.20 -5.06
N LEU A 105 -13.10 -25.98 -5.28
CA LEU A 105 -11.70 -25.67 -5.01
C LEU A 105 -11.39 -25.65 -3.52
N SER A 106 -12.28 -25.10 -2.68
CA SER A 106 -12.09 -25.13 -1.22
C SER A 106 -12.04 -26.55 -0.67
N ILE A 107 -12.86 -27.46 -1.24
CA ILE A 107 -12.85 -28.88 -0.92
C ILE A 107 -11.54 -29.53 -1.39
N GLN A 108 -11.07 -29.20 -2.61
CA GLN A 108 -9.79 -29.70 -3.12
C GLN A 108 -8.59 -29.20 -2.29
N HIS A 109 -8.58 -27.95 -1.84
CA HIS A 109 -7.56 -27.41 -0.95
C HIS A 109 -7.51 -28.17 0.38
N LEU A 110 -8.68 -28.43 0.98
CA LEU A 110 -8.80 -29.22 2.20
C LEU A 110 -8.40 -30.70 1.99
N ALA A 111 -8.63 -31.24 0.81
CA ALA A 111 -8.31 -32.63 0.46
C ALA A 111 -6.84 -32.83 0.02
N SER A 112 -6.16 -31.78 -0.46
CA SER A 112 -4.78 -31.86 -0.94
C SER A 112 -3.77 -31.68 0.20
N ARG A 113 -2.74 -32.53 0.26
CA ARG A 113 -1.67 -32.44 1.28
C ARG A 113 -0.58 -31.41 0.96
N ILE A 114 -0.65 -30.77 -0.20
CA ILE A 114 0.34 -29.79 -0.67
C ILE A 114 -0.43 -28.57 -1.18
N PRO A 115 -0.37 -27.41 -0.51
CA PRO A 115 -1.12 -26.23 -0.93
C PRO A 115 -0.59 -25.73 -2.27
N THR A 116 -1.42 -25.86 -3.31
CA THR A 116 -1.16 -25.39 -4.67
C THR A 116 -1.94 -24.09 -4.88
N HIS A 117 -1.28 -22.97 -5.17
CA HIS A 117 -2.00 -21.76 -5.55
C HIS A 117 -2.55 -21.91 -6.98
N PRO A 118 -3.82 -21.59 -7.26
CA PRO A 118 -4.46 -21.91 -8.54
C PRO A 118 -3.76 -21.32 -9.77
N SER A 119 -3.10 -20.16 -9.63
CA SER A 119 -2.31 -19.54 -10.71
C SER A 119 -0.79 -19.55 -10.50
N LEU A 120 -0.30 -19.84 -9.29
CA LEU A 120 1.13 -19.73 -8.94
C LEU A 120 1.80 -21.07 -8.62
N GLY A 121 1.02 -22.16 -8.56
CA GLY A 121 1.56 -23.50 -8.26
C GLY A 121 1.96 -23.69 -6.80
N ILE A 122 2.76 -24.73 -6.54
CA ILE A 122 3.19 -25.15 -5.20
C ILE A 122 4.29 -24.21 -4.69
N ARG A 123 4.10 -23.65 -3.49
CA ARG A 123 5.19 -22.97 -2.77
C ARG A 123 6.02 -24.03 -2.04
N GLN A 124 7.14 -24.45 -2.62
CA GLN A 124 8.07 -25.36 -1.94
C GLN A 124 8.66 -24.69 -0.69
N LEU A 125 8.45 -25.29 0.48
CA LEU A 125 9.08 -24.94 1.76
C LEU A 125 9.77 -26.19 2.32
N ASN A 126 11.03 -26.04 2.72
CA ASN A 126 11.95 -27.10 3.16
C ASN A 126 11.47 -27.75 4.48
N ASP A 127 11.08 -29.03 4.44
CA ASP A 127 10.19 -29.67 5.44
C ASP A 127 10.87 -30.75 6.32
N GLN A 128 12.12 -30.56 6.75
CA GLN A 128 12.84 -31.57 7.57
C GLN A 128 12.55 -31.53 9.09
N THR A 129 11.66 -30.67 9.59
CA THR A 129 11.47 -30.48 11.05
C THR A 129 10.25 -31.17 11.67
N ASN A 130 9.39 -31.84 10.89
CA ASN A 130 8.01 -32.12 11.35
C ASN A 130 7.69 -33.54 11.88
N HIS A 131 8.63 -34.50 11.90
CA HIS A 131 8.34 -35.84 12.43
C HIS A 131 8.93 -36.04 13.85
N LYS A 132 8.20 -35.62 14.89
CA LYS A 132 8.64 -35.67 16.29
C LYS A 132 7.75 -36.60 17.12
N ILE A 133 8.35 -37.58 17.83
CA ILE A 133 7.64 -38.49 18.74
C ILE A 133 8.30 -38.41 20.11
N GLN A 134 7.51 -38.10 21.14
CA GLN A 134 7.97 -37.89 22.53
C GLN A 134 9.17 -36.93 22.62
N ASP A 135 9.08 -35.79 21.93
CA ASP A 135 10.10 -34.75 21.87
C ASP A 135 11.45 -35.12 21.23
N ALA A 136 11.57 -36.28 20.58
CA ALA A 136 12.68 -36.59 19.66
C ALA A 136 12.21 -36.46 18.21
N ILE A 137 12.93 -35.69 17.38
CA ILE A 137 12.68 -35.64 15.93
C ILE A 137 13.27 -36.91 15.33
N LEU A 138 12.40 -37.78 14.84
CA LEU A 138 12.76 -39.06 14.28
C LEU A 138 12.42 -39.07 12.81
N PHE A 139 13.20 -39.78 12.00
CA PHE A 139 12.86 -39.93 10.61
C PHE A 139 11.62 -40.83 10.45
N PRO A 140 10.61 -40.46 9.65
CA PRO A 140 9.37 -41.23 9.56
C PRO A 140 9.61 -42.65 9.06
N ALA A 141 8.94 -43.63 9.68
CA ALA A 141 9.00 -45.02 9.24
C ALA A 141 8.65 -45.20 7.75
N VAL A 142 7.68 -44.42 7.26
CA VAL A 142 7.26 -44.41 5.84
C VAL A 142 8.35 -43.86 4.92
N ALA A 143 9.17 -42.92 5.39
CA ALA A 143 10.25 -42.38 4.57
C ALA A 143 11.33 -43.43 4.30
N TYR A 144 11.51 -44.44 5.17
CA TYR A 144 12.38 -45.58 4.87
C TYR A 144 11.81 -46.50 3.79
N LEU A 145 10.48 -46.65 3.71
CA LEU A 145 9.87 -47.39 2.61
C LEU A 145 10.04 -46.63 1.29
N GLU A 146 9.88 -45.31 1.29
CA GLU A 146 10.16 -44.49 0.12
C GLU A 146 11.64 -44.58 -0.31
N LEU A 147 12.57 -44.50 0.65
CA LEU A 147 14.00 -44.67 0.38
C LEU A 147 14.30 -46.06 -0.19
N ALA A 148 13.68 -47.11 0.34
CA ALA A 148 13.83 -48.47 -0.16
C ALA A 148 13.27 -48.63 -1.57
N THR A 149 12.13 -48.01 -1.87
CA THR A 149 11.56 -48.03 -3.23
C THR A 149 12.40 -47.24 -4.23
N ALA A 150 12.94 -46.09 -3.83
CA ALA A 150 13.85 -45.31 -4.65
C ALA A 150 15.17 -46.06 -4.91
N ALA A 151 15.73 -46.73 -3.89
CA ALA A 151 16.92 -47.55 -4.05
C ALA A 151 16.68 -48.77 -4.95
N CYS A 152 15.51 -49.42 -4.83
CA CYS A 152 15.11 -50.50 -5.76
C CYS A 152 15.00 -49.98 -7.19
N HIS A 153 14.40 -48.80 -7.39
CA HIS A 153 14.29 -48.19 -8.71
C HIS A 153 15.67 -47.86 -9.30
N GLN A 154 16.62 -47.43 -8.47
CA GLN A 154 17.96 -47.08 -8.92
C GLN A 154 18.82 -48.31 -9.24
N LEU A 155 18.68 -49.41 -8.49
CA LEU A 155 19.36 -50.68 -8.76
C LEU A 155 18.79 -51.42 -9.97
N LEU A 156 17.49 -51.29 -10.22
CA LEU A 156 16.87 -51.83 -11.43
C LEU A 156 17.28 -51.00 -12.65
N SER A 157 17.31 -49.67 -12.53
CA SER A 157 17.78 -48.78 -13.60
C SER A 157 19.28 -48.92 -13.89
N SER A 158 20.12 -49.38 -12.95
CA SER A 158 21.54 -49.64 -13.18
C SER A 158 21.83 -51.04 -13.75
N LYS A 159 20.82 -51.91 -13.83
CA LYS A 159 20.93 -53.25 -14.41
C LYS A 159 20.70 -53.29 -15.92
N ASP A 160 20.19 -52.18 -16.47
CA ASP A 160 19.95 -51.99 -17.90
C ASP A 160 21.18 -51.39 -18.62
N ASP A 161 22.28 -51.09 -17.89
CA ASP A 161 23.54 -50.51 -18.39
C ASP A 161 24.76 -51.48 -18.36
N GLU A 162 24.58 -52.78 -18.09
CA GLU A 162 25.55 -53.88 -18.35
C GLU A 162 25.09 -54.75 -19.53
#